data_AF-A0A1I7XFK1-F1
#
_entry.id   AF-A0A1I7XFK1-F1
#
_cell.length_a   1.000
_cell.length_b   1.000
_cell.length_c   1.000
_cell.angle_alpha   90.00
_cell.angle_beta   90.00
_cell.angle_gamma   90.00
#
_symmetry.space_group_name_H-M   'P 1'
#
loop_
_entity.id
_entity.type
_entity.pdbx_description
1 polymer ?
#
loop_
_entity_poly.entity_id
_entity_poly.type
_entity_poly.pdbx_seq_one_letter_code
_entity_poly.pdbx_strand_id
1 'polypeptide(L)'
;MKQHPTPVKIPGFNPLVLTDMNGKTCRGSIELPLCRGFCKTSESGSYIFPHRVQNSSACTLIPTGVREIALTDCDEGANDLIRTVKVPSGEKCGCKRFPLD
;
A
#
# COMPACT_ATOMS: atom_id res chain seq x y z
N MET A 1 7.98 7.41 20.12
CA MET A 1 7.55 7.96 18.81
C MET A 1 6.26 7.25 18.41
N LYS A 2 5.13 7.96 18.30
CA LYS A 2 3.86 7.34 17.91
C LYS A 2 3.89 7.08 16.39
N GLN A 3 3.87 5.81 16.00
CA GLN A 3 3.92 5.38 14.60
C GLN A 3 2.50 5.39 14.03
N HIS A 4 2.01 6.58 13.70
CA HIS A 4 0.72 6.75 13.02
C HIS A 4 0.93 6.82 11.50
N PRO A 5 0.05 6.19 10.71
CA PRO A 5 0.10 6.28 9.27
C PRO A 5 -0.23 7.72 8.83
N THR A 6 0.58 8.26 7.93
CA THR A 6 0.34 9.59 7.35
C THR A 6 -0.25 9.43 5.95
N PRO A 7 -1.37 10.11 5.62
CA PRO A 7 -1.88 10.16 4.25
C PRO A 7 -0.90 10.93 3.37
N VAL A 8 -0.45 10.32 2.28
CA VAL A 8 0.49 10.93 1.33
C VAL A 8 -0.02 10.74 -0.10
N LYS A 9 0.15 11.79 -0.91
CA LYS A 9 -0.06 11.75 -2.37
C LYS A 9 1.19 11.17 -3.02
N ILE A 10 1.03 10.09 -3.78
CA ILE A 10 2.16 9.43 -4.43
C ILE A 10 2.50 10.17 -5.73
N PRO A 11 3.73 10.71 -5.88
CA PRO A 11 4.14 11.36 -7.11
C PRO A 11 4.09 10.36 -8.28
N GLY A 12 3.52 10.77 -9.42
CA GLY A 12 3.32 9.91 -10.59
C GLY A 12 2.10 8.99 -10.52
N PHE A 13 1.44 8.88 -9.37
CA PHE A 13 0.18 8.13 -9.18
C PHE A 13 -1.01 9.04 -8.86
N ASN A 14 -0.78 10.36 -8.83
CA ASN A 14 -1.80 11.37 -8.60
C ASN A 14 -1.84 12.37 -9.78
N PRO A 15 -2.96 12.49 -10.51
CA PRO A 15 -4.19 11.73 -10.33
C PRO A 15 -4.02 10.25 -10.74
N LEU A 16 -4.68 9.35 -10.03
CA LEU A 16 -4.85 7.98 -10.49
C LEU A 16 -5.77 8.05 -11.71
N VAL A 17 -5.38 7.39 -12.81
CA VAL A 17 -6.19 7.29 -14.03
C VAL A 17 -6.54 5.82 -14.23
N LEU A 18 -7.83 5.51 -14.25
CA LEU A 18 -8.35 4.18 -14.59
C LEU A 18 -9.08 4.25 -15.92
N THR A 19 -8.81 3.28 -16.79
CA THR A 19 -9.41 3.20 -18.13
C THR A 19 -10.25 1.94 -18.24
N ASP A 20 -11.49 2.07 -18.69
CA ASP A 20 -12.40 0.97 -18.94
C ASP A 20 -12.17 0.34 -20.33
N MET A 21 -12.78 -0.81 -20.60
CA MET A 21 -12.68 -1.53 -21.87
C MET A 21 -13.14 -0.69 -23.08
N ASN A 22 -14.03 0.27 -22.86
CA ASN A 22 -14.52 1.19 -23.88
C ASN A 22 -13.62 2.42 -24.10
N GLY A 23 -12.43 2.46 -23.49
CA GLY A 23 -11.47 3.57 -23.61
C GLY A 23 -11.82 4.81 -22.78
N LYS A 24 -12.89 4.76 -21.97
CA LYS A 24 -13.30 5.84 -21.08
C LYS A 24 -12.46 5.85 -19.81
N THR A 25 -12.19 7.04 -19.29
CA THR A 25 -11.29 7.24 -18.16
C THR A 25 -11.99 7.86 -16.95
N CYS A 26 -11.54 7.46 -15.77
CA CYS A 26 -11.85 8.09 -14.50
C CYS A 26 -10.55 8.52 -13.82
N ARG A 27 -10.54 9.73 -13.26
CA ARG A 27 -9.39 10.37 -12.62
C ARG A 27 -9.74 10.79 -11.20
N GLY A 28 -8.77 10.70 -10.31
CA GLY A 28 -8.94 11.24 -8.95
C GLY A 28 -7.68 11.22 -8.12
N SER A 29 -7.66 12.09 -7.11
CA SER A 29 -6.57 12.17 -6.14
C SER A 29 -6.80 11.18 -5.00
N ILE A 30 -5.89 10.24 -4.84
CA ILE A 30 -5.92 9.24 -3.79
C ILE A 30 -4.77 9.48 -2.82
N GLU A 31 -5.09 9.46 -1.53
CA GLU A 31 -4.10 9.53 -0.46
C GLU A 31 -3.96 8.16 0.18
N LEU A 32 -2.75 7.59 0.10
CA LEU A 32 -2.47 6.31 0.72
C LEU A 32 -1.87 6.52 2.11
N PRO A 33 -2.32 5.75 3.13
CA PRO A 33 -1.70 5.76 4.45
C PRO A 33 -0.32 5.09 4.38
N LEU A 34 0.75 5.87 4.52
CA LEU A 34 2.11 5.36 4.54
C LEU A 34 2.66 5.28 5.97
N CYS A 35 3.40 4.20 6.23
CA CYS A 35 4.10 3.98 7.48
C CYS A 35 5.60 4.20 7.26
N ARG A 36 6.20 5.05 8.10
CA ARG A 36 7.65 5.32 8.07
C ARG A 36 8.24 5.01 9.45
N GLY A 37 9.28 4.18 9.47
CA GLY A 37 9.96 3.80 10.70
C GLY A 37 11.02 2.74 10.48
N PHE A 38 11.80 2.48 11.52
CA PHE A 38 12.83 1.45 11.52
C PHE A 38 12.32 0.20 12.24
N CYS A 39 12.62 -0.98 11.68
CA CYS A 39 12.30 -2.27 12.25
C CYS A 39 13.58 -3.08 12.48
N LYS A 40 13.62 -3.84 13.57
CA LYS A 40 14.78 -4.67 13.91
C LYS A 40 14.82 -5.89 12.99
N THR A 41 15.92 -6.03 12.26
CA THR A 41 16.26 -7.22 11.47
C THR A 41 17.38 -7.99 12.14
N SER A 42 17.50 -9.27 11.82
CA SER A 42 18.62 -10.09 12.29
C SER A 42 19.05 -11.08 11.22
N GLU A 43 20.33 -11.39 11.20
CA GLU A 43 20.90 -12.41 10.34
C GLU A 43 21.85 -13.26 11.19
N SER A 44 21.77 -14.57 11.03
CA SER A 44 22.68 -15.52 11.66
C SER A 44 23.20 -16.51 10.63
N GLY A 45 24.52 -16.65 10.54
CA GLY A 45 25.19 -17.68 9.74
C GLY A 45 25.54 -18.90 10.58
N SER A 46 25.47 -20.09 10.00
CA SER A 46 25.87 -21.36 10.63
C SER A 46 26.70 -22.20 9.65
N TYR A 47 27.53 -23.10 10.17
CA TYR A 47 28.22 -24.10 9.35
C TYR A 47 27.28 -25.24 8.90
N ILE A 48 26.12 -25.37 9.54
CA ILE A 48 25.11 -26.39 9.27
C ILE A 48 24.09 -25.83 8.27
N PHE A 49 23.64 -26.65 7.32
CA PHE A 49 22.62 -26.28 6.34
C PHE A 49 21.26 -26.01 7.03
N PRO A 50 20.54 -24.91 6.71
CA PRO A 50 20.93 -23.84 5.79
C PRO A 50 21.98 -22.91 6.42
N HIS A 51 23.00 -22.56 5.64
CA HIS A 51 24.17 -21.78 6.09
C HIS A 51 23.83 -20.37 6.60
N ARG A 52 22.59 -19.92 6.38
CA ARG A 52 22.10 -18.58 6.71
C ARG A 52 20.64 -18.65 7.11
N VAL A 53 20.31 -17.99 8.22
CA VAL A 53 18.94 -17.68 8.64
C VAL A 53 18.82 -16.17 8.73
N GLN A 54 17.94 -15.60 7.91
CA GLN A 54 17.70 -14.16 7.86
C GLN A 54 16.27 -13.87 8.32
N ASN A 55 16.13 -12.95 9.28
CA ASN A 55 14.84 -12.44 9.75
C ASN A 55 14.71 -10.98 9.32
N SER A 56 14.07 -10.78 8.18
CA SER A 56 13.80 -9.47 7.62
C SER A 56 12.45 -8.96 8.12
N SER A 57 12.41 -7.70 8.56
CA SER A 57 11.18 -7.03 8.97
C SER A 57 11.15 -5.62 8.41
N ALA A 58 9.97 -5.17 7.99
CA ALA A 58 9.76 -3.83 7.48
C ALA A 58 8.56 -3.18 8.18
N CYS A 59 8.63 -1.85 8.30
CA CYS A 59 7.53 -1.06 8.84
C CYS A 59 6.43 -0.98 7.79
N THR A 60 5.25 -1.48 8.13
CA THR A 60 4.09 -1.52 7.23
C THR A 60 2.83 -1.08 7.95
N LEU A 61 1.81 -0.72 7.19
CA LEU A 61 0.47 -0.48 7.71
C LEU A 61 -0.10 -1.81 8.20
N ILE A 62 -0.69 -1.81 9.40
CA ILE A 62 -1.53 -2.92 9.84
C ILE A 62 -2.93 -2.64 9.30
N PRO A 63 -3.38 -3.34 8.24
CA PRO A 63 -4.70 -3.07 7.66
C PRO A 63 -5.78 -3.49 8.67
N THR A 64 -6.67 -2.56 9.00
CA THR A 64 -7.87 -2.83 9.79
C THR A 64 -9.10 -2.97 8.91
N GLY A 65 -9.03 -2.53 7.65
CA GLY A 65 -10.11 -2.67 6.68
C GLY A 65 -9.72 -2.15 5.29
N VAL A 66 -10.73 -2.02 4.43
CA VAL A 66 -10.61 -1.43 3.09
C VAL A 66 -11.54 -0.23 3.04
N ARG A 67 -11.03 0.92 2.58
CA ARG A 67 -11.85 2.09 2.24
C ARG A 67 -12.11 2.11 0.74
N GLU A 68 -13.30 2.51 0.36
CA GLU A 68 -13.67 2.75 -1.04
C GLU A 68 -13.60 4.26 -1.31
N ILE A 69 -12.85 4.65 -2.34
CA ILE A 69 -12.68 6.05 -2.74
C ILE A 69 -13.32 6.21 -4.11
N ALA A 70 -14.31 7.09 -4.20
CA ALA A 70 -14.94 7.44 -5.47
C ALA A 70 -14.05 8.42 -6.26
N LEU A 71 -13.82 8.13 -7.53
CA LEU A 71 -13.18 9.03 -8.48
C LEU A 71 -14.23 10.04 -8.96
N THR A 72 -13.92 11.33 -8.86
CA THR A 72 -14.87 12.41 -9.14
C THR A 72 -14.85 12.90 -10.58
N ASP A 73 -13.79 12.61 -11.33
CA ASP A 73 -13.57 13.12 -12.69
C ASP A 73 -13.64 11.97 -13.70
N CYS A 74 -14.83 11.65 -14.20
CA CYS A 74 -15.08 10.52 -15.11
C CYS A 74 -15.72 10.97 -16.41
N ASP A 75 -15.30 10.35 -17.52
CA ASP A 75 -15.92 10.55 -18.83
C ASP A 75 -17.41 10.12 -18.83
N GLU A 76 -18.26 10.80 -19.59
CA GLU A 76 -19.69 10.51 -19.64
C GLU A 76 -19.97 9.07 -20.08
N GLY A 77 -20.74 8.33 -19.28
CA GLY A 77 -21.02 6.91 -19.49
C GLY A 77 -19.82 5.98 -19.25
N ALA A 78 -18.84 6.40 -18.44
CA ALA A 78 -17.82 5.52 -17.87
C ALA A 78 -18.46 4.49 -16.93
N ASN A 79 -17.98 3.25 -17.00
CA ASN A 79 -18.43 2.10 -16.22
C ASN A 79 -18.24 2.31 -14.71
N ASP A 80 -19.23 1.93 -13.91
CA ASP A 80 -19.22 2.08 -12.46
C ASP A 80 -18.06 1.35 -11.78
N LEU A 81 -17.53 0.29 -12.39
CA LEU A 81 -16.38 -0.45 -11.87
C LEU A 81 -15.09 0.37 -11.79
N ILE A 82 -14.90 1.34 -12.69
CA ILE A 82 -13.71 2.22 -12.67
C ILE A 82 -13.93 3.49 -11.84
N ARG A 83 -15.14 3.70 -11.29
CA ARG A 83 -15.47 4.88 -10.47
C ARG A 83 -15.02 4.73 -9.03
N THR A 84 -14.67 3.54 -8.57
CA THR A 84 -14.35 3.30 -7.15
C THR A 84 -13.06 2.50 -7.01
N VAL A 85 -12.17 2.99 -6.13
CA VAL A 85 -10.89 2.36 -5.83
C VAL A 85 -10.89 1.87 -4.39
N LYS A 86 -10.50 0.61 -4.21
CA LYS A 86 -10.34 -0.03 -2.91
C LYS A 86 -8.93 0.21 -2.38
N VAL A 87 -8.83 0.95 -1.30
CA VAL A 87 -7.55 1.29 -0.65
C VAL A 87 -7.50 0.65 0.74
N PRO A 88 -6.42 -0.05 1.12
CA PRO A 88 -6.27 -0.54 2.48
C PRO A 88 -6.27 0.61 3.49
N SER A 89 -7.07 0.49 4.54
CA SER A 89 -7.16 1.44 5.65
C SER A 89 -6.59 0.81 6.93
N GLY A 90 -5.94 1.62 7.74
CA GLY A 90 -5.32 1.20 8.99
C GLY A 90 -4.95 2.41 9.84
N GLU A 91 -5.02 2.26 11.17
CA GLU A 91 -4.71 3.35 12.13
C GLU A 91 -3.33 3.19 12.77
N LYS A 92 -2.70 2.04 12.57
CA LYS A 92 -1.45 1.65 13.24
C LYS A 92 -0.44 1.18 12.22
N CYS A 93 0.80 1.60 12.43
CA CYS A 93 1.97 1.04 11.77
C CYS A 93 2.63 0.01 12.68
N GLY A 94 3.24 -1.01 12.09
CA GLY A 94 3.97 -2.03 12.85
C GLY A 94 5.02 -2.74 12.02
N CYS A 95 5.92 -3.45 12.70
CA CYS A 95 6.95 -4.24 12.04
C CYS A 95 6.40 -5.61 11.66
N LYS A 96 6.27 -5.85 10.35
CA LYS A 96 5.89 -7.16 9.81
C LYS A 96 7.15 -7.89 9.36
N ARG A 97 7.25 -9.18 9.70
CA ARG A 97 8.31 -10.06 9.21
C ARG A 97 7.96 -10.51 7.80
N PHE A 98 8.96 -10.52 6.94
CA PHE A 98 8.88 -11.02 5.59
C PHE A 98 9.84 -12.21 5.48
N PRO A 99 9.35 -13.43 5.21
CA PRO A 99 10.23 -14.51 4.80
C PRO A 99 10.89 -14.07 3.49
N LEU A 100 12.22 -14.06 3.47
CA LEU A 100 12.96 -14.07 2.23
C LEU A 100 13.30 -15.55 2.02
N ASP A 101 12.63 -16.18 1.05
CA ASP A 101 13.01 -17.51 0.56
C ASP A 101 14.43 -17.49 -0.03
#